data_AF-A0A969KYH7-F1
#
_entry.id   AF-A0A969KYH7-F1
#
_cell.length_a   1.000
_cell.length_b   1.000
_cell.length_c   1.000
_cell.angle_alpha   90.00
_cell.angle_beta   90.00
_cell.angle_gamma   90.00
#
_symmetry.space_group_name_H-M   'P 1'
#
loop_
_entity.id
_entity.type
_entity.pdbx_description
1 polymer ?
#
loop_
_entity_poly.entity_id
_entity_poly.type
_entity_poly.pdbx_seq_one_letter_code
_entity_poly.pdbx_strand_id
1 'polypeptide(L)'
;MNSRWLKLVTLLIVLTALLAVTAQYSPTPAQAESPANVPPSQESSTDETQPGEAKKYFEMTALANLPYFIDHQVGLYFAGKVLDAETKYVGPLDYDMTAMVNAFEQVIAEGPTGINVIGFDAALKPTIDKAIDMGIPVVTLDAEVYDSKRLTFLGTGNYNAGRVGAQLLAEAIGGAGKVALITKVGQSNLEERLQGYKDEFAENFADIEVVQVIDDQSDSAIAADGLKAVIQRTPDLAGLAVWKPPAALVQPLPPKNWV
;
A
#
# COMPACT_ATOMS: atom_id res chain seq x y z
N MET A 1 40.40 -11.31 -32.82
CA MET A 1 39.62 -12.36 -32.12
C MET A 1 38.18 -11.85 -32.02
N ASN A 2 37.25 -12.43 -32.79
CA ASN A 2 35.94 -11.81 -33.05
C ASN A 2 34.99 -11.90 -31.83
N SER A 3 34.29 -10.80 -31.53
CA SER A 3 33.42 -10.65 -30.34
C SER A 3 32.26 -11.67 -30.26
N ARG A 4 31.90 -12.30 -31.38
CA ARG A 4 30.94 -13.42 -31.42
C ARG A 4 31.48 -14.69 -30.77
N TRP A 5 32.79 -14.92 -30.86
CA TRP A 5 33.46 -16.07 -30.24
C TRP A 5 33.57 -15.91 -28.72
N LEU A 6 33.84 -14.68 -28.24
CA LEU A 6 33.87 -14.39 -26.81
C LEU A 6 32.50 -14.58 -26.17
N LYS A 7 31.42 -14.12 -26.81
CA LYS A 7 30.04 -14.29 -26.34
C LYS A 7 29.59 -15.76 -26.28
N LEU A 8 30.03 -16.59 -27.24
CA LEU A 8 29.73 -18.03 -27.23
C LEU A 8 30.49 -18.77 -26.13
N VAL A 9 31.74 -18.39 -25.85
CA VAL A 9 32.53 -18.97 -24.75
C VAL A 9 31.98 -18.54 -23.38
N THR A 10 31.55 -17.29 -23.21
CA THR A 10 30.91 -16.84 -21.97
C THR A 10 29.55 -17.52 -21.74
N LEU A 11 28.74 -17.73 -22.78
CA LEU A 11 27.46 -18.44 -22.66
C LEU A 11 27.66 -19.93 -22.32
N LEU A 12 28.71 -20.59 -22.84
CA LEU A 12 29.03 -21.98 -22.52
C LEU A 12 29.53 -22.16 -21.07
N ILE A 13 30.29 -21.19 -20.54
CA ILE A 13 30.77 -21.21 -19.15
C ILE A 13 29.62 -20.97 -18.17
N VAL A 14 28.66 -20.10 -18.50
CA VAL A 14 27.47 -19.86 -17.66
C VAL A 14 26.50 -21.05 -17.70
N LEU A 15 26.34 -21.73 -18.85
CA LEU A 15 25.50 -22.95 -18.93
C LEU A 15 26.12 -24.17 -18.22
N THR A 16 27.46 -24.27 -18.19
CA THR A 16 28.14 -25.37 -17.46
C THR A 16 28.18 -25.14 -15.95
N ALA A 17 28.20 -23.89 -15.49
CA ALA A 17 28.05 -23.55 -14.08
C ALA A 17 26.61 -23.80 -13.55
N LEU A 18 25.58 -23.69 -14.40
CA LEU A 18 24.19 -23.95 -14.00
C LEU A 18 23.82 -25.45 -13.98
N LEU A 19 24.58 -26.31 -14.64
CA LEU A 19 24.37 -27.78 -14.64
C LEU A 19 25.20 -28.52 -13.59
N ALA A 20 26.12 -27.82 -12.89
CA ALA A 20 26.95 -28.40 -11.83
C ALA A 20 26.37 -28.20 -10.41
N VAL A 21 25.27 -27.47 -10.25
CA VAL A 21 24.63 -27.20 -8.93
C VAL A 21 23.47 -28.17 -8.63
N THR A 22 23.05 -29.01 -9.59
CA THR A 22 21.94 -29.97 -9.38
C THR A 22 22.37 -31.43 -9.18
N ALA A 23 23.68 -31.72 -9.02
CA ALA A 23 24.19 -33.10 -8.93
C ALA A 23 24.89 -33.47 -7.60
N GLN A 24 24.84 -32.64 -6.56
CA GLN A 24 25.49 -32.93 -5.26
C GLN A 24 24.58 -32.58 -4.08
N TYR A 25 23.49 -33.34 -3.93
CA TYR A 25 22.85 -33.54 -2.64
C TYR A 25 22.25 -34.95 -2.61
N SER A 26 23.01 -35.91 -2.10
CA SER A 26 22.48 -37.20 -1.64
C SER A 26 22.60 -37.21 -0.13
N PRO A 27 21.50 -37.24 0.64
CA PRO A 27 21.61 -37.35 2.09
C PRO A 27 22.08 -38.76 2.44
N THR A 28 23.19 -38.83 3.18
CA THR A 28 23.73 -40.05 3.80
C THR A 28 22.85 -40.42 5.01
N PRO A 29 22.57 -41.71 5.30
CA PRO A 29 21.69 -42.08 6.39
C PRO A 29 22.37 -41.87 7.75
N ALA A 30 21.74 -41.07 8.62
CA ALA A 30 22.14 -40.94 10.01
C ALA A 30 21.69 -42.17 10.82
N GLN A 31 22.59 -42.67 11.67
CA GLN A 31 22.37 -43.79 12.59
C GLN A 31 21.29 -43.45 13.63
N ALA A 32 20.48 -44.46 13.97
CA ALA A 32 19.44 -44.38 14.99
C ALA A 32 20.07 -44.38 16.40
N GLU A 33 19.84 -43.31 17.16
CA GLU A 33 19.90 -43.34 18.62
C GLU A 33 18.46 -43.39 19.19
N SER A 34 18.24 -44.27 20.15
CA SER A 34 16.94 -44.52 20.79
C SER A 34 16.38 -43.29 21.50
N PRO A 35 15.08 -42.98 21.36
CA PRO A 35 14.47 -41.91 22.15
C PRO A 35 14.15 -42.40 23.57
N ALA A 36 14.72 -41.70 24.55
CA ALA A 36 14.28 -41.73 25.94
C ALA A 36 12.92 -41.01 26.08
N ASN A 37 11.94 -41.78 26.55
CA ASN A 37 10.68 -41.43 27.24
C ASN A 37 10.29 -39.93 27.31
N VAL A 38 9.41 -39.48 26.41
CA VAL A 38 8.61 -38.25 26.54
C VAL A 38 7.19 -38.66 27.00
N PRO A 39 6.60 -38.06 28.04
CA PRO A 39 5.24 -38.41 28.48
C PRO A 39 4.22 -38.05 27.39
N PRO A 40 3.10 -38.78 27.25
CA PRO A 40 2.15 -38.54 26.17
C PRO A 40 1.49 -37.16 26.34
N SER A 41 1.73 -36.29 25.36
CA SER A 41 0.92 -35.10 25.13
C SER A 41 -0.51 -35.53 24.87
N GLN A 42 -1.45 -35.00 25.66
CA GLN A 42 -2.86 -35.22 25.43
C GLN A 42 -3.24 -34.72 24.03
N GLU A 43 -3.76 -35.63 23.21
CA GLU A 43 -4.45 -35.30 21.98
C GLU A 43 -5.61 -34.36 22.34
N SER A 44 -5.50 -33.10 21.91
CA SER A 44 -6.65 -32.20 21.89
C SER A 44 -7.65 -32.78 20.90
N SER A 45 -8.80 -33.18 21.44
CA SER A 45 -9.98 -33.63 20.71
C SER A 45 -10.24 -32.78 19.47
N THR A 46 -10.43 -33.46 18.35
CA THR A 46 -11.07 -32.93 17.15
C THR A 46 -12.41 -32.31 17.54
N ASP A 47 -12.46 -30.99 17.57
CA ASP A 47 -13.72 -30.26 17.66
C ASP A 47 -14.42 -30.47 16.32
N GLU A 48 -15.49 -31.27 16.34
CA GLU A 48 -16.39 -31.41 15.20
C GLU A 48 -16.90 -30.02 14.84
N THR A 49 -16.40 -29.48 13.73
CA THR A 49 -16.80 -28.17 13.22
C THR A 49 -18.27 -28.28 12.86
N GLN A 50 -19.14 -27.68 13.68
CA GLN A 50 -20.47 -27.29 13.23
C GLN A 50 -20.31 -26.53 11.91
N PRO A 51 -21.24 -26.63 10.93
CA PRO A 51 -21.13 -25.92 9.67
C PRO A 51 -20.81 -24.45 9.95
N GLY A 52 -19.58 -24.04 9.66
CA GLY A 52 -19.08 -22.74 10.09
C GLY A 52 -19.95 -21.66 9.48
N GLU A 53 -20.43 -20.73 10.30
CA GLU A 53 -21.13 -19.55 9.84
C GLU A 53 -20.34 -18.90 8.71
N ALA A 54 -21.00 -18.55 7.61
CA ALA A 54 -20.32 -18.04 6.42
C ALA A 54 -19.48 -16.81 6.79
N LYS A 55 -18.16 -16.89 6.55
CA LYS A 55 -17.24 -15.81 6.88
C LYS A 55 -17.61 -14.58 6.07
N LYS A 56 -17.81 -13.45 6.75
CA LYS A 56 -18.24 -12.21 6.11
C LYS A 56 -17.26 -11.09 6.44
N TYR A 57 -16.61 -10.56 5.43
CA TYR A 57 -15.64 -9.47 5.57
C TYR A 57 -16.11 -8.21 4.85
N PHE A 58 -15.83 -7.07 5.45
CA PHE A 58 -16.11 -5.77 4.85
C PHE A 58 -14.81 -5.03 4.59
N GLU A 59 -14.76 -4.31 3.48
CA GLU A 59 -13.78 -3.24 3.28
C GLU A 59 -14.51 -1.91 3.15
N MET A 60 -14.04 -0.90 3.88
CA MET A 60 -14.74 0.36 4.02
C MET A 60 -13.91 1.54 3.54
N THR A 61 -14.49 2.44 2.74
CA THR A 61 -13.82 3.63 2.20
C THR A 61 -14.72 4.87 2.27
N ALA A 62 -14.15 6.06 2.44
CA ALA A 62 -14.88 7.33 2.30
C ALA A 62 -14.84 7.89 0.86
N LEU A 63 -14.37 7.13 -0.13
CA LEU A 63 -14.15 7.61 -1.51
C LEU A 63 -14.40 6.49 -2.54
N ALA A 64 -15.56 5.83 -2.48
CA ALA A 64 -15.81 4.63 -3.30
C ALA A 64 -15.80 4.87 -4.82
N ASN A 65 -15.95 6.12 -5.28
CA ASN A 65 -15.88 6.48 -6.71
C ASN A 65 -14.46 6.85 -7.18
N LEU A 66 -13.47 6.95 -6.30
CA LEU A 66 -12.10 7.25 -6.71
C LEU A 66 -11.50 6.02 -7.43
N PRO A 67 -11.07 6.13 -8.70
CA PRO A 67 -10.61 4.98 -9.48
C PRO A 67 -9.45 4.18 -8.85
N TYR A 68 -8.66 4.82 -7.99
CA TYR A 68 -7.62 4.16 -7.19
C TYR A 68 -8.16 2.95 -6.39
N PHE A 69 -9.39 3.03 -5.90
CA PHE A 69 -10.00 1.96 -5.10
C PHE A 69 -10.68 0.87 -5.94
N ILE A 70 -10.65 0.93 -7.27
CA ILE A 70 -11.14 -0.18 -8.11
C ILE A 70 -10.30 -1.43 -7.86
N ASP A 71 -8.97 -1.28 -7.76
CA ASP A 71 -8.07 -2.41 -7.50
C ASP A 71 -8.29 -3.01 -6.10
N HIS A 72 -8.71 -2.19 -5.13
CA HIS A 72 -9.13 -2.67 -3.81
C HIS A 72 -10.36 -3.58 -3.91
N GLN A 73 -11.40 -3.17 -4.65
CA GLN A 73 -12.60 -4.00 -4.85
C GLN A 73 -12.28 -5.33 -5.53
N VAL A 74 -11.38 -5.30 -6.52
CA VAL A 74 -10.91 -6.50 -7.22
C VAL A 74 -10.11 -7.40 -6.27
N GLY A 75 -9.20 -6.83 -5.48
CA GLY A 75 -8.42 -7.55 -4.47
C GLY A 75 -9.30 -8.21 -3.42
N LEU A 76 -10.27 -7.46 -2.89
CA LEU A 76 -11.25 -7.96 -1.93
C LEU A 76 -12.08 -9.12 -2.52
N TYR A 77 -12.54 -8.99 -3.76
CA TYR A 77 -13.27 -10.06 -4.46
C TYR A 77 -12.43 -11.35 -4.55
N PHE A 78 -11.16 -11.25 -4.96
CA PHE A 78 -10.29 -12.42 -5.04
C PHE A 78 -9.99 -13.00 -3.66
N ALA A 79 -9.80 -12.17 -2.64
CA ALA A 79 -9.63 -12.64 -1.26
C ALA A 79 -10.87 -13.43 -0.79
N GLY A 80 -12.08 -12.95 -1.07
CA GLY A 80 -13.31 -13.69 -0.79
C GLY A 80 -13.36 -15.06 -1.47
N LYS A 81 -12.93 -15.15 -2.73
CA LYS A 81 -12.85 -16.43 -3.47
C LYS A 81 -11.83 -17.40 -2.88
N VAL A 82 -10.65 -16.91 -2.48
CA VAL A 82 -9.59 -17.74 -1.91
C VAL A 82 -9.95 -18.23 -0.50
N LEU A 83 -10.65 -17.40 0.27
CA LEU A 83 -10.99 -17.67 1.67
C LEU A 83 -12.36 -18.35 1.85
N ASP A 84 -13.10 -18.58 0.76
CA ASP A 84 -14.50 -19.03 0.78
C ASP A 84 -15.36 -18.17 1.71
N ALA A 85 -15.28 -16.85 1.50
CA ALA A 85 -15.91 -15.83 2.33
C ALA A 85 -16.78 -14.88 1.50
N GLU A 86 -17.88 -14.41 2.08
CA GLU A 86 -18.63 -13.28 1.56
C GLU A 86 -17.84 -11.99 1.82
N THR A 87 -17.68 -11.16 0.79
CA THR A 87 -17.00 -9.87 0.91
C THR A 87 -17.88 -8.74 0.41
N LYS A 88 -17.90 -7.61 1.13
CA LYS A 88 -18.59 -6.40 0.70
C LYS A 88 -17.69 -5.17 0.77
N TYR A 89 -17.75 -4.35 -0.26
CA TYR A 89 -17.12 -3.04 -0.29
C TYR A 89 -18.17 -1.98 0.04
N VAL A 90 -17.95 -1.17 1.08
CA VAL A 90 -18.98 -0.28 1.66
C VAL A 90 -18.43 1.12 1.91
N GLY A 91 -19.27 2.12 1.69
CA GLY A 91 -18.98 3.50 2.08
C GLY A 91 -19.56 4.52 1.09
N PRO A 92 -19.45 5.82 1.39
CA PRO A 92 -19.93 6.87 0.51
C PRO A 92 -19.12 6.91 -0.81
N LEU A 93 -19.79 7.38 -1.87
CA LEU A 93 -19.17 7.56 -3.19
C LEU A 93 -18.11 8.67 -3.18
N ASP A 94 -18.41 9.75 -2.47
CA ASP A 94 -17.58 10.95 -2.31
C ASP A 94 -17.13 11.12 -0.85
N TYR A 95 -16.17 12.03 -0.62
CA TYR A 95 -15.60 12.28 0.71
C TYR A 95 -16.67 12.80 1.69
N ASP A 96 -17.20 11.91 2.51
CA ASP A 96 -18.15 12.22 3.56
C ASP A 96 -17.89 11.34 4.80
N MET A 97 -17.20 11.92 5.79
CA MET A 97 -16.87 11.20 7.01
C MET A 97 -18.10 10.92 7.89
N THR A 98 -19.17 11.70 7.77
CA THR A 98 -20.41 11.44 8.53
C THR A 98 -21.13 10.22 7.95
N ALA A 99 -21.27 10.16 6.63
CA ALA A 99 -21.83 9.00 5.94
C ALA A 99 -20.95 7.75 6.15
N MET A 100 -19.63 7.90 6.16
CA MET A 100 -18.68 6.82 6.44
C MET A 100 -18.88 6.24 7.85
N VAL A 101 -18.96 7.07 8.89
CA VAL A 101 -19.20 6.62 10.27
C VAL A 101 -20.54 5.91 10.38
N ASN A 102 -21.61 6.46 9.76
CA ASN A 102 -22.92 5.82 9.76
C ASN A 102 -22.91 4.45 9.05
N ALA A 103 -22.20 4.33 7.93
CA ALA A 103 -22.04 3.06 7.24
C ALA A 103 -21.26 2.06 8.09
N PHE A 104 -20.21 2.49 8.81
CA PHE A 104 -19.43 1.63 9.69
C PHE A 104 -20.30 1.13 10.87
N GLU A 105 -21.13 1.98 11.46
CA GLU A 105 -22.09 1.55 12.49
C GLU A 105 -23.08 0.49 11.97
N GLN A 106 -23.54 0.60 10.72
CA GLN A 106 -24.39 -0.42 10.09
C GLN A 106 -23.63 -1.74 9.87
N VAL A 107 -22.37 -1.66 9.42
CA VAL A 107 -21.50 -2.83 9.24
C VAL A 107 -21.26 -3.53 10.58
N ILE A 108 -21.00 -2.80 11.67
CA ILE A 108 -20.86 -3.37 13.02
C ILE A 108 -22.14 -4.13 13.41
N ALA A 109 -23.32 -3.57 13.12
CA ALA A 109 -24.60 -4.21 13.42
C ALA A 109 -24.86 -5.48 12.58
N GLU A 110 -24.24 -5.61 11.40
CA GLU A 110 -24.28 -6.85 10.59
C GLU A 110 -23.42 -7.99 11.18
N GLY A 111 -22.61 -7.74 12.22
CA GLY A 111 -21.80 -8.74 12.91
C GLY A 111 -20.78 -9.47 12.02
N PRO A 112 -19.96 -8.78 11.21
CA PRO A 112 -19.01 -9.44 10.32
C PRO A 112 -17.88 -10.15 11.07
N THR A 113 -17.26 -11.09 10.38
CA THR A 113 -16.04 -11.79 10.82
C THR A 113 -14.82 -10.86 10.90
N GLY A 114 -14.83 -9.75 10.15
CA GLY A 114 -13.80 -8.72 10.24
C GLY A 114 -14.03 -7.55 9.29
N ILE A 115 -13.36 -6.44 9.58
CA ILE A 115 -13.48 -5.18 8.85
C ILE A 115 -12.10 -4.66 8.46
N ASN A 116 -11.91 -4.37 7.19
CA ASN A 116 -10.83 -3.54 6.68
C ASN A 116 -11.37 -2.12 6.50
N VAL A 117 -10.66 -1.09 6.95
CA VAL A 117 -11.12 0.30 6.81
C VAL A 117 -10.00 1.20 6.31
N ILE A 118 -10.28 2.00 5.28
CA ILE A 118 -9.38 3.05 4.83
C ILE A 118 -9.40 4.21 5.84
N GLY A 119 -8.29 4.41 6.54
CA GLY A 119 -8.16 5.35 7.65
C GLY A 119 -8.01 6.81 7.23
N PHE A 120 -8.97 7.35 6.46
CA PHE A 120 -8.88 8.72 5.94
C PHE A 120 -8.83 9.82 7.00
N ASP A 121 -9.41 9.56 8.19
CA ASP A 121 -9.61 10.58 9.21
C ASP A 121 -9.58 9.94 10.62
N ALA A 122 -9.00 10.66 11.58
CA ALA A 122 -8.97 10.26 12.99
C ALA A 122 -10.37 10.12 13.61
N ALA A 123 -11.39 10.74 13.02
CA ALA A 123 -12.79 10.61 13.40
C ALA A 123 -13.32 9.17 13.36
N LEU A 124 -12.64 8.25 12.65
CA LEU A 124 -13.00 6.83 12.62
C LEU A 124 -12.61 6.08 13.91
N LYS A 125 -11.70 6.64 14.72
CA LYS A 125 -11.17 5.99 15.92
C LYS A 125 -12.27 5.45 16.86
N PRO A 126 -13.32 6.21 17.24
CA PRO A 126 -14.34 5.71 18.15
C PRO A 126 -15.10 4.49 17.60
N THR A 127 -15.37 4.46 16.30
CA THR A 127 -16.09 3.36 15.66
C THR A 127 -15.20 2.13 15.48
N ILE A 128 -13.90 2.31 15.19
CA ILE A 128 -12.91 1.23 15.22
C ILE A 128 -12.83 0.61 16.61
N ASP A 129 -12.69 1.43 17.66
CA ASP A 129 -12.58 0.96 19.04
C ASP A 129 -13.84 0.19 19.46
N LYS A 130 -15.02 0.70 19.08
CA LYS A 130 -16.31 0.04 19.34
C LYS A 130 -16.41 -1.33 18.68
N ALA A 131 -16.03 -1.47 17.41
CA ALA A 131 -16.06 -2.74 16.70
C ALA A 131 -15.17 -3.79 17.40
N ILE A 132 -13.96 -3.39 17.78
CA ILE A 132 -13.01 -4.25 18.51
C ILE A 132 -13.58 -4.66 19.86
N ASP A 133 -14.17 -3.72 20.61
CA ASP A 133 -14.80 -3.99 21.92
C ASP A 133 -16.03 -4.92 21.80
N MET A 134 -16.66 -4.98 20.63
CA MET A 134 -17.73 -5.94 20.29
C MET A 134 -17.19 -7.27 19.76
N GLY A 135 -15.86 -7.46 19.73
CA GLY A 135 -15.23 -8.70 19.27
C GLY A 135 -15.06 -8.81 17.75
N ILE A 136 -15.28 -7.72 17.00
CA ILE A 136 -15.09 -7.68 15.54
C ILE A 136 -13.66 -7.18 15.25
N PRO A 137 -12.79 -8.01 14.65
CA PRO A 137 -11.45 -7.59 14.22
C PRO A 137 -11.50 -6.44 13.22
N VAL A 138 -10.68 -5.41 13.45
CA VAL A 138 -10.52 -4.27 12.53
C VAL A 138 -9.05 -4.09 12.14
N VAL A 139 -8.79 -3.93 10.84
CA VAL A 139 -7.49 -3.57 10.27
C VAL A 139 -7.63 -2.27 9.49
N THR A 140 -6.69 -1.33 9.65
CA THR A 140 -6.62 -0.16 8.77
C THR A 140 -5.83 -0.50 7.51
N LEU A 141 -6.26 0.02 6.37
CA LEU A 141 -5.69 -0.24 5.07
C LEU A 141 -5.41 1.08 4.35
N ASP A 142 -4.30 1.20 3.62
CA ASP A 142 -3.89 2.36 2.79
C ASP A 142 -3.61 3.68 3.55
N ALA A 143 -4.55 4.10 4.40
CA ALA A 143 -4.44 5.24 5.31
C ALA A 143 -4.67 4.79 6.77
N GLU A 144 -4.06 5.53 7.69
CA GLU A 144 -3.91 5.12 9.08
C GLU A 144 -4.82 5.88 10.05
N VAL A 145 -5.29 5.20 11.09
CA VAL A 145 -5.94 5.79 12.27
C VAL A 145 -5.13 5.47 13.52
N TYR A 146 -4.18 6.35 13.84
CA TYR A 146 -3.33 6.23 15.02
C TYR A 146 -4.14 6.17 16.33
N ASP A 147 -3.55 5.52 17.34
CA ASP A 147 -4.09 5.35 18.69
C ASP A 147 -5.47 4.65 18.78
N SER A 148 -5.97 4.08 17.68
CA SER A 148 -7.15 3.21 17.68
C SER A 148 -6.79 1.78 18.12
N LYS A 149 -7.79 1.01 18.53
CA LYS A 149 -7.65 -0.41 18.93
C LYS A 149 -7.53 -1.37 17.74
N ARG A 150 -7.36 -0.87 16.52
CA ARG A 150 -7.15 -1.71 15.32
C ARG A 150 -6.03 -2.73 15.57
N LEU A 151 -6.11 -3.88 14.92
CA LEU A 151 -5.13 -4.95 15.11
C LEU A 151 -3.79 -4.63 14.43
N THR A 152 -3.85 -4.09 13.21
CA THR A 152 -2.66 -3.73 12.44
C THR A 152 -3.03 -2.72 11.35
N PHE A 153 -2.01 -2.17 10.70
CA PHE A 153 -2.12 -1.37 9.50
C PHE A 153 -1.46 -2.09 8.34
N LEU A 154 -2.15 -2.12 7.20
CA LEU A 154 -1.63 -2.63 5.94
C LEU A 154 -1.58 -1.50 4.93
N GLY A 155 -0.40 -1.07 4.52
CA GLY A 155 -0.31 0.00 3.54
C GLY A 155 1.11 0.35 3.16
N THR A 156 1.24 1.42 2.38
CA THR A 156 2.53 1.93 1.98
C THR A 156 3.23 2.56 3.19
N GLY A 157 4.52 2.26 3.39
CA GLY A 157 5.35 3.02 4.31
C GLY A 157 5.58 4.42 3.77
N ASN A 158 4.67 5.36 4.06
CA ASN A 158 4.57 6.63 3.37
C ASN A 158 5.80 7.52 3.54
N TYR A 159 6.36 7.55 4.75
CA TYR A 159 7.64 8.22 5.00
C TYR A 159 8.74 7.71 4.07
N ASN A 160 8.99 6.39 4.05
CA ASN A 160 10.01 5.78 3.21
C ASN A 160 9.73 5.99 1.72
N ALA A 161 8.46 5.92 1.30
CA ALA A 161 8.06 6.24 -0.07
C ALA A 161 8.37 7.70 -0.44
N GLY A 162 8.21 8.62 0.51
CA GLY A 162 8.60 10.02 0.36
C GLY A 162 10.11 10.18 0.20
N ARG A 163 10.90 9.50 1.02
CA ARG A 163 12.37 9.48 0.94
C ARG A 163 12.85 8.99 -0.44
N VAL A 164 12.32 7.85 -0.90
CA VAL A 164 12.64 7.31 -2.24
C VAL A 164 12.19 8.25 -3.35
N GLY A 165 11.00 8.85 -3.24
CA GLY A 165 10.50 9.83 -4.20
C GLY A 165 11.39 11.07 -4.31
N ALA A 166 11.88 11.58 -3.17
CA ALA A 166 12.83 12.69 -3.15
C ALA A 166 14.16 12.33 -3.80
N GLN A 167 14.71 11.13 -3.55
CA GLN A 167 15.92 10.66 -4.23
C GLN A 167 15.75 10.65 -5.75
N LEU A 168 14.65 10.06 -6.23
CA LEU A 168 14.35 10.00 -7.66
C LEU A 168 14.20 11.40 -8.28
N LEU A 169 13.53 12.34 -7.58
CA LEU A 169 13.42 13.71 -8.05
C LEU A 169 14.78 14.41 -8.08
N ALA A 170 15.57 14.26 -7.02
CA ALA A 170 16.89 14.86 -6.91
C ALA A 170 17.82 14.36 -8.04
N GLU A 171 17.85 13.06 -8.30
CA GLU A 171 18.59 12.48 -9.43
C GLU A 171 18.13 13.04 -10.77
N ALA A 172 16.82 13.18 -10.98
CA ALA A 172 16.25 13.69 -12.22
C ALA A 172 16.62 15.15 -12.50
N ILE A 173 16.80 15.98 -11.45
CA ILE A 173 17.18 17.39 -11.58
C ILE A 173 18.69 17.65 -11.41
N GLY A 174 19.50 16.60 -11.24
CA GLY A 174 20.95 16.73 -11.07
C GLY A 174 21.40 17.17 -9.68
N GLY A 175 20.56 16.97 -8.66
CA GLY A 175 20.90 17.14 -7.24
C GLY A 175 20.73 18.55 -6.67
N ALA A 176 20.29 19.52 -7.47
CA ALA A 176 20.13 20.91 -7.04
C ALA A 176 18.96 21.60 -7.76
N GLY A 177 18.41 22.64 -7.13
CA GLY A 177 17.42 23.53 -7.74
C GLY A 177 16.12 23.64 -6.96
N LYS A 178 15.21 24.45 -7.48
CA LYS A 178 13.92 24.75 -6.84
C LYS A 178 12.89 23.69 -7.21
N VAL A 179 12.18 23.16 -6.23
CA VAL A 179 11.13 22.15 -6.43
C VAL A 179 9.82 22.58 -5.79
N ALA A 180 8.71 22.12 -6.39
CA ALA A 180 7.39 22.23 -5.81
C ALA A 180 6.85 20.84 -5.46
N LEU A 181 6.10 20.74 -4.37
CA LEU A 181 5.48 19.51 -3.90
C LEU A 181 3.97 19.69 -3.86
N ILE A 182 3.20 18.71 -4.34
CA ILE A 182 1.73 18.72 -4.27
C ILE A 182 1.26 17.61 -3.33
N THR A 183 0.42 17.97 -2.37
CA THR A 183 -0.14 17.08 -1.34
C THR A 183 -1.60 17.47 -1.03
N LYS A 184 -2.22 16.76 -0.08
CA LYS A 184 -3.44 17.19 0.61
C LYS A 184 -3.20 17.25 2.11
N VAL A 185 -3.61 18.36 2.73
CA VAL A 185 -3.48 18.56 4.18
C VAL A 185 -4.54 17.75 4.93
N GLY A 186 -4.18 17.23 6.11
CA GLY A 186 -5.09 16.54 7.02
C GLY A 186 -5.21 15.03 6.79
N GLN A 187 -4.34 14.44 5.96
CA GLN A 187 -4.25 12.99 5.80
C GLN A 187 -2.87 12.49 6.21
N SER A 188 -2.82 11.60 7.20
CA SER A 188 -1.58 11.09 7.83
C SER A 188 -0.61 10.49 6.82
N ASN A 189 -1.10 9.64 5.93
CA ASN A 189 -0.33 9.02 4.85
C ASN A 189 0.36 10.06 3.94
N LEU A 190 -0.32 11.16 3.61
CA LEU A 190 0.24 12.21 2.75
C LEU A 190 1.20 13.12 3.49
N GLU A 191 0.94 13.38 4.77
CA GLU A 191 1.81 14.16 5.66
C GLU A 191 3.13 13.42 5.93
N GLU A 192 3.09 12.12 6.21
CA GLU A 192 4.28 11.27 6.33
C GLU A 192 5.11 11.29 5.04
N ARG A 193 4.45 11.18 3.88
CA ARG A 193 5.14 11.18 2.59
C ARG A 193 5.79 12.52 2.31
N LEU A 194 5.10 13.62 2.58
CA LEU A 194 5.66 14.97 2.49
C LEU A 194 6.88 15.13 3.40
N GLN A 195 6.81 14.62 4.63
CA GLN A 195 7.91 14.68 5.57
C GLN A 195 9.12 13.89 5.06
N GLY A 196 8.90 12.70 4.50
CA GLY A 196 9.95 11.91 3.86
C GLY A 196 10.65 12.67 2.72
N TYR A 197 9.92 13.42 1.91
CA TYR A 197 10.53 14.28 0.89
C TYR A 197 11.43 15.35 1.51
N LYS A 198 10.91 16.07 2.51
CA LYS A 198 11.62 17.19 3.16
C LYS A 198 12.88 16.73 3.87
N ASP A 199 12.80 15.62 4.61
CA ASP A 199 13.93 15.07 5.36
C ASP A 199 15.03 14.58 4.42
N GLU A 200 14.66 13.88 3.33
CA GLU A 200 15.65 13.42 2.36
C GLU A 200 16.38 14.59 1.68
N PHE A 201 15.67 15.66 1.32
CA PHE A 201 16.32 16.86 0.78
C PHE A 201 17.24 17.52 1.81
N ALA A 202 16.77 17.67 3.06
CA ALA A 202 17.57 18.28 4.12
C ALA A 202 18.84 17.49 4.47
N GLU A 203 18.76 16.16 4.46
CA GLU A 203 19.87 15.27 4.83
C GLU A 203 20.87 15.04 3.70
N ASN A 204 20.38 14.84 2.46
CA ASN A 204 21.19 14.32 1.35
C ASN A 204 21.27 15.26 0.14
N PHE A 205 20.41 16.26 0.02
CA PHE A 205 20.34 17.16 -1.14
C PHE A 205 20.13 18.63 -0.73
N ALA A 206 21.05 19.17 0.07
CA ALA A 206 20.93 20.51 0.65
C ALA A 206 20.83 21.67 -0.37
N ASP A 207 21.20 21.42 -1.63
CA ASP A 207 21.08 22.38 -2.75
C ASP A 207 19.69 22.35 -3.42
N ILE A 208 18.76 21.52 -2.92
CA ILE A 208 17.36 21.51 -3.33
C ILE A 208 16.54 22.39 -2.39
N GLU A 209 15.80 23.34 -2.97
CA GLU A 209 14.91 24.24 -2.24
C GLU A 209 13.45 23.91 -2.55
N VAL A 210 12.67 23.53 -1.52
CA VAL A 210 11.21 23.39 -1.65
C VAL A 210 10.57 24.78 -1.61
N VAL A 211 10.27 25.35 -2.78
CA VAL A 211 9.73 26.72 -2.89
C VAL A 211 8.23 26.81 -2.62
N GLN A 212 7.51 25.70 -2.75
CA GLN A 212 6.08 25.64 -2.46
C GLN A 212 5.65 24.20 -2.14
N VAL A 213 4.83 24.07 -1.10
CA VAL A 213 3.92 22.92 -0.93
C VAL A 213 2.52 23.39 -1.30
N ILE A 214 1.86 22.71 -2.23
CA ILE A 214 0.50 22.99 -2.70
C ILE A 214 -0.46 21.99 -2.06
N ASP A 215 -1.46 22.49 -1.35
CA ASP A 215 -2.61 21.71 -0.89
C ASP A 215 -3.66 21.65 -2.02
N ASP A 216 -3.82 20.48 -2.63
CA ASP A 216 -4.74 20.30 -3.75
C ASP A 216 -6.20 20.14 -3.32
N GLN A 217 -6.46 19.92 -2.02
CA GLN A 217 -7.80 19.67 -1.48
C GLN A 217 -8.56 18.50 -2.16
N SER A 218 -7.84 17.56 -2.79
CA SER A 218 -8.38 16.51 -3.67
C SER A 218 -8.93 16.99 -5.02
N ASP A 219 -8.70 18.24 -5.42
CA ASP A 219 -9.20 18.83 -6.66
C ASP A 219 -8.07 19.10 -7.67
N SER A 220 -8.19 18.53 -8.88
CA SER A 220 -7.16 18.66 -9.91
C SER A 220 -7.04 20.07 -10.50
N ALA A 221 -8.11 20.86 -10.51
CA ALA A 221 -8.08 22.25 -10.95
C ALA A 221 -7.33 23.11 -9.94
N ILE A 222 -7.56 22.89 -8.64
CA ILE A 222 -6.80 23.57 -7.57
C ILE A 222 -5.31 23.23 -7.66
N ALA A 223 -4.95 21.96 -7.88
CA ALA A 223 -3.57 21.54 -8.11
C ALA A 223 -2.94 22.26 -9.32
N ALA A 224 -3.66 22.32 -10.44
CA ALA A 224 -3.18 22.93 -11.68
C ALA A 224 -2.98 24.44 -11.55
N ASP A 225 -3.94 25.15 -10.95
CA ASP A 225 -3.85 26.59 -10.70
C ASP A 225 -2.74 26.93 -9.72
N GLY A 226 -2.60 26.13 -8.65
CA GLY A 226 -1.49 26.26 -7.69
C GLY A 226 -0.14 26.10 -8.36
N LEU A 227 0.04 25.05 -9.18
CA LEU A 227 1.27 24.81 -9.91
C LEU A 227 1.57 25.92 -10.93
N LYS A 228 0.56 26.37 -11.67
CA LYS A 228 0.70 27.48 -12.63
C LYS A 228 1.19 28.75 -11.94
N ALA A 229 0.65 29.06 -10.76
CA ALA A 229 1.08 30.21 -9.98
C ALA A 229 2.54 30.07 -9.52
N VAL A 230 3.00 28.86 -9.17
CA VAL A 230 4.41 28.58 -8.84
C VAL A 230 5.31 28.80 -10.05
N ILE A 231 4.98 28.23 -11.20
CA ILE A 231 5.78 28.37 -12.43
C ILE A 231 5.92 29.84 -12.83
N GLN A 232 4.87 30.65 -12.66
CA GLN A 232 4.90 32.09 -12.95
C GLN A 232 5.84 32.88 -12.02
N ARG A 233 5.91 32.54 -10.73
CA ARG A 233 6.79 33.22 -9.75
C ARG A 233 8.19 32.63 -9.68
N THR A 234 8.38 31.40 -10.16
CA THR A 234 9.64 30.66 -10.13
C THR A 234 9.94 30.12 -11.54
N PRO A 235 10.37 30.98 -12.49
CA PRO A 235 10.69 30.55 -13.86
C PRO A 235 11.82 29.53 -13.96
N ASP A 236 12.65 29.44 -12.90
CA ASP A 236 13.76 28.49 -12.73
C ASP A 236 13.38 27.25 -11.92
N LEU A 237 12.08 26.91 -11.82
CA LEU A 237 11.63 25.68 -11.17
C LEU A 237 12.22 24.45 -11.88
N ALA A 238 13.00 23.67 -11.15
CA ALA A 238 13.72 22.51 -11.65
C ALA A 238 12.88 21.22 -11.59
N GLY A 239 11.95 21.11 -10.65
CA GLY A 239 11.19 19.87 -10.43
C GLY A 239 9.83 20.04 -9.76
N LEU A 240 9.01 19.02 -9.95
CA LEU A 240 7.69 18.87 -9.34
C LEU A 240 7.52 17.44 -8.85
N ALA A 241 7.05 17.26 -7.63
CA ALA A 241 6.56 15.96 -7.17
C ALA A 241 5.07 16.02 -6.83
N VAL A 242 4.36 15.00 -7.29
CA VAL A 242 2.96 14.72 -6.97
C VAL A 242 2.83 13.21 -6.78
N TRP A 243 2.20 12.79 -5.69
CA TRP A 243 2.12 11.37 -5.31
C TRP A 243 0.71 10.93 -4.91
N LYS A 244 -0.27 11.82 -5.08
CA LYS A 244 -1.67 11.44 -5.19
C LYS A 244 -1.95 11.14 -6.65
N PRO A 245 -2.68 10.06 -7.01
CA PRO A 245 -3.12 9.87 -8.38
C PRO A 245 -3.86 11.14 -8.81
N PRO A 246 -3.39 11.86 -9.85
CA PRO A 246 -4.15 12.94 -10.42
C PRO A 246 -5.44 12.33 -10.95
N ALA A 247 -6.58 12.92 -10.62
CA ALA A 247 -7.85 12.54 -11.25
C ALA A 247 -7.75 12.56 -12.78
N ALA A 248 -6.79 13.32 -13.33
CA ALA A 248 -6.49 13.44 -14.75
C ALA A 248 -5.60 12.34 -15.37
N LEU A 249 -4.86 11.51 -14.60
CA LEU A 249 -4.01 10.45 -15.17
C LEU A 249 -4.71 9.09 -15.26
N VAL A 250 -5.93 8.97 -14.74
CA VAL A 250 -6.80 7.80 -14.94
C VAL A 250 -7.73 8.02 -16.14
N GLN A 251 -7.21 8.57 -17.23
CA GLN A 251 -7.81 8.31 -18.53
C GLN A 251 -7.22 6.99 -19.03
N PRO A 252 -8.04 5.96 -19.32
CA PRO A 252 -7.52 4.72 -19.86
C PRO A 252 -6.77 5.05 -21.15
N LEU A 253 -5.50 4.64 -21.23
CA LEU A 253 -4.80 4.60 -22.51
C LEU A 253 -5.72 3.86 -23.49
N PRO A 254 -6.04 4.44 -24.66
CA PRO A 254 -6.92 3.77 -25.60
C PRO A 254 -6.34 2.38 -25.93
N PRO A 255 -7.19 1.35 -26.06
CA PRO A 255 -6.71 0.00 -26.28
C PRO A 255 -5.82 -0.03 -27.52
N LYS A 256 -4.53 -0.35 -27.33
CA LYS A 256 -3.68 -0.75 -28.44
C LYS A 256 -4.23 -2.06 -28.97
N ASN A 257 -4.85 -1.97 -30.14
CA ASN A 257 -5.25 -3.10 -30.98
C ASN A 257 -4.05 -4.04 -31.16
N TRP A 258 -4.16 -5.25 -30.64
CA TRP A 258 -3.33 -6.37 -31.06
C TRP A 258 -4.05 -7.07 -32.22
N VAL A 259 -3.58 -6.79 -33.44
CA VAL A 259 -3.48 -7.74 -34.56
C VAL A 259 -2.09 -7.56 -35.15
#